data_AF-A0A959SIU2-F1
#
_entry.id   AF-A0A959SIU2-F1
#
_cell.length_a   1.000
_cell.length_b   1.000
_cell.length_c   1.000
_cell.angle_alpha   90.00
_cell.angle_beta   90.00
_cell.angle_gamma   90.00
#
_symmetry.space_group_name_H-M   'P 1'
#
loop_
_entity.id
_entity.type
_entity.pdbx_description
1 polymer ?
#
loop_
_entity_poly.entity_id
_entity_poly.type
_entity_poly.pdbx_seq_one_letter_code
_entity_poly.pdbx_strand_id
1 'polypeptide(L)'
;MKQTILLLLTSLIPGFASAQYTCGSALQIGLGITTAPTVAGEQVTQLCVGTQLGSNGLWYAYTATNDTSIYISTHINGYPDVDTRMHIYTGTCDALICHASDDDS
;
A
#
# COMPACT_ATOMS: atom_id res chain seq x y z
N MET A 1 -50.91 25.42 11.27
CA MET A 1 -50.81 24.00 10.87
C MET A 1 -49.33 23.65 10.85
N LYS A 2 -48.97 22.52 11.49
CA LYS A 2 -47.62 22.16 11.95
C LYS A 2 -46.62 21.98 10.79
N GLN A 3 -45.44 22.60 10.94
CA GLN A 3 -44.27 22.38 10.09
C GLN A 3 -43.61 21.05 10.48
N THR A 4 -43.49 20.12 9.53
CA THR A 4 -42.79 18.86 9.74
C THR A 4 -41.32 19.06 9.33
N ILE A 5 -40.47 19.38 10.30
CA ILE A 5 -39.01 19.42 10.08
C ILE A 5 -38.51 17.96 10.13
N LEU A 6 -38.12 17.44 8.97
CA LEU A 6 -37.47 16.13 8.86
C LEU A 6 -35.98 16.30 9.22
N LEU A 7 -35.60 15.97 10.44
CA LEU A 7 -34.18 15.87 10.82
C LEU A 7 -33.58 14.62 10.17
N LEU A 8 -32.77 14.81 9.13
CA LEU A 8 -31.92 13.77 8.57
C LEU A 8 -30.69 13.62 9.47
N LEU A 9 -30.72 12.63 10.38
CA LEU A 9 -29.61 12.33 11.27
C LEU A 9 -28.55 11.53 10.51
N THR A 10 -27.63 12.20 9.82
CA THR A 10 -26.45 11.55 9.22
C THR A 10 -25.48 11.18 10.35
N SER A 11 -25.47 9.91 10.76
CA SER A 11 -24.45 9.40 11.67
C SER A 11 -23.08 9.43 10.99
N LEU A 12 -22.22 10.35 11.41
CA LEU A 12 -20.80 10.29 11.10
C LEU A 12 -20.20 9.15 11.93
N ILE A 13 -20.09 7.97 11.34
CA ILE A 13 -19.28 6.90 11.93
C ILE A 13 -17.82 7.36 11.73
N PRO A 14 -17.03 7.59 12.80
CA PRO A 14 -15.60 7.76 12.66
C PRO A 14 -15.00 6.39 12.32
N GLY A 15 -15.18 5.96 11.07
CA GLY A 15 -14.27 4.99 10.49
C GLY A 15 -12.96 5.72 10.34
N PHE A 16 -11.92 5.27 11.06
CA PHE A 16 -10.55 5.64 10.74
C PHE A 16 -10.25 5.03 9.37
N ALA A 17 -10.69 5.69 8.30
CA ALA A 17 -10.35 5.33 6.95
C ALA A 17 -8.87 5.68 6.76
N SER A 18 -8.01 4.73 7.08
CA SER A 18 -6.61 4.82 6.71
C SER A 18 -6.50 4.56 5.21
N ALA A 19 -6.70 5.62 4.44
CA ALA A 19 -6.86 5.55 2.99
C ALA A 19 -5.60 5.14 2.21
N GLN A 20 -4.53 4.66 2.86
CA GLN A 20 -3.21 4.41 2.25
C GLN A 20 -2.54 3.10 2.70
N TYR A 21 -3.29 2.18 3.30
CA TYR A 21 -2.73 1.09 4.11
C TYR A 21 -3.23 -0.31 3.75
N THR A 22 -3.97 -0.49 2.67
CA THR A 22 -4.39 -1.81 2.18
C THR A 22 -4.06 -1.92 0.70
N CYS A 23 -4.16 -3.13 0.12
CA CYS A 23 -4.05 -3.28 -1.33
C CYS A 23 -5.06 -2.41 -2.08
N GLY A 24 -6.33 -2.39 -1.64
CA GLY A 24 -7.41 -1.65 -2.32
C GLY A 24 -7.30 -0.13 -2.17
N SER A 25 -6.50 0.35 -1.23
CA SER A 25 -6.24 1.76 -0.96
C SER A 25 -4.76 2.11 -1.09
N ALA A 26 -4.00 1.34 -1.87
CA ALA A 26 -2.57 1.55 -2.05
C ALA A 26 -2.26 2.97 -2.55
N LEU A 27 -1.18 3.57 -2.05
CA LEU A 27 -0.77 4.90 -2.49
C LEU A 27 -0.27 4.84 -3.95
N GLN A 28 -0.91 5.59 -4.85
CA GLN A 28 -0.46 5.71 -6.23
C GLN A 28 0.88 6.47 -6.28
N ILE A 29 1.90 5.86 -6.85
CA ILE A 29 3.23 6.46 -7.04
C ILE A 29 3.62 6.52 -8.52
N GLY A 30 4.55 7.43 -8.83
CA GLY A 30 5.22 7.52 -10.13
C GLY A 30 6.70 7.18 -10.02
N LEU A 31 7.43 7.36 -11.12
CA LEU A 31 8.89 7.29 -11.09
C LEU A 31 9.48 8.41 -10.23
N GLY A 32 10.56 8.12 -9.52
CA GLY A 32 11.21 9.05 -8.60
C GLY A 32 11.30 8.48 -7.18
N ILE A 33 11.52 9.36 -6.21
CA ILE A 33 11.66 8.98 -4.80
C ILE A 33 10.34 9.27 -4.08
N THR A 34 9.84 8.28 -3.35
CA THR A 34 8.70 8.42 -2.42
C THR A 34 9.18 8.13 -1.01
N THR A 35 9.01 9.09 -0.09
CA THR A 35 9.34 8.88 1.32
C THR A 35 8.27 8.00 1.97
N ALA A 36 8.68 6.88 2.55
CA ALA A 36 7.79 6.00 3.29
C ALA A 36 7.40 6.62 4.66
N PRO A 37 6.13 6.56 5.06
CA PRO A 37 5.73 6.87 6.43
C PRO A 37 6.09 5.72 7.38
N THR A 38 5.72 5.84 8.64
CA THR A 38 5.76 4.71 9.59
C THR A 38 4.96 3.52 9.03
N VAL A 39 5.55 2.32 9.09
CA VAL A 39 4.92 1.07 8.64
C VAL A 39 3.74 0.71 9.55
N ALA A 40 2.53 1.06 9.11
CA ALA A 40 1.30 0.94 9.88
C ALA A 40 0.13 0.36 9.08
N GLY A 41 0.36 -0.09 7.84
CA GLY A 41 -0.67 -0.69 7.02
C GLY A 41 -0.82 -2.19 7.20
N GLU A 42 -1.84 -2.73 6.52
CA GLU A 42 -2.15 -4.15 6.51
C GLU A 42 -0.95 -4.96 6.05
N GLN A 43 -0.62 -6.02 6.79
CA GLN A 43 0.40 -6.96 6.37
C GLN A 43 0.00 -7.63 5.06
N VAL A 44 1.00 -8.04 4.28
CA VAL A 44 0.73 -8.93 3.15
C VAL A 44 0.42 -10.34 3.64
N THR A 45 -0.44 -11.07 2.94
CA THR A 45 -0.81 -12.46 3.29
C THR A 45 -0.15 -13.50 2.39
N GLN A 46 0.14 -13.14 1.13
CA GLN A 46 0.88 -13.97 0.19
C GLN A 46 2.30 -13.41 0.07
N LEU A 47 3.33 -14.20 0.38
CA LEU A 47 4.71 -13.77 0.20
C LEU A 47 5.26 -14.21 -1.16
N CYS A 48 6.00 -13.32 -1.83
CA CYS A 48 6.80 -13.69 -3.00
C CYS A 48 8.22 -14.15 -2.64
N VAL A 49 8.70 -13.81 -1.44
CA VAL A 49 10.00 -14.22 -0.88
C VAL A 49 9.89 -14.35 0.64
N GLY A 50 10.70 -15.23 1.23
CA GLY A 50 10.70 -15.50 2.66
C GLY A 50 9.54 -16.39 3.11
N THR A 51 9.47 -16.66 4.42
CA THR A 51 8.48 -17.58 5.02
C THR A 51 7.71 -16.97 6.19
N GLN A 52 8.15 -15.82 6.71
CA GLN A 52 7.56 -15.17 7.88
C GLN A 52 6.80 -13.93 7.46
N LEU A 53 5.55 -13.77 7.86
CA LEU A 53 4.80 -12.53 7.65
C LEU A 53 5.36 -11.43 8.58
N GLY A 54 5.44 -10.22 8.06
CA GLY A 54 5.66 -9.04 8.89
C GLY A 54 4.34 -8.60 9.53
N SER A 55 4.37 -7.95 10.70
CA SER A 55 3.15 -7.56 11.41
C SER A 55 2.33 -6.47 10.70
N ASN A 56 2.99 -5.64 9.88
CA ASN A 56 2.41 -4.54 9.12
C ASN A 56 3.09 -4.45 7.75
N GLY A 57 2.47 -3.70 6.84
CA GLY A 57 3.02 -3.39 5.51
C GLY A 57 2.75 -1.93 5.09
N LEU A 58 3.32 -1.55 3.95
CA LEU A 58 2.96 -0.34 3.22
C LEU A 58 2.61 -0.75 1.79
N TRP A 59 1.49 -0.24 1.28
CA TRP A 59 0.98 -0.61 -0.04
C TRP A 59 1.11 0.56 -1.01
N TYR A 60 1.77 0.30 -2.13
CA TYR A 60 1.97 1.26 -3.22
C TYR A 60 1.44 0.66 -4.52
N ALA A 61 0.84 1.51 -5.35
CA ALA A 61 0.37 1.15 -6.68
C ALA A 61 1.13 1.95 -7.74
N TYR A 62 1.59 1.25 -8.77
CA TYR A 62 2.24 1.86 -9.92
C TYR A 62 1.53 1.40 -11.20
N THR A 63 1.12 2.36 -12.02
CA THR A 63 0.55 2.09 -13.34
C THR A 63 1.59 2.44 -14.39
N ALA A 64 2.15 1.43 -15.05
CA ALA A 64 3.07 1.63 -16.15
C ALA A 64 2.37 2.35 -17.32
N THR A 65 3.05 3.34 -17.92
CA THR A 65 2.53 4.06 -19.09
C THR A 65 2.93 3.41 -20.41
N ASN A 66 4.00 2.61 -20.40
CA ASN A 66 4.52 1.86 -21.54
C ASN A 66 5.11 0.54 -21.03
N ASP A 67 5.22 -0.45 -21.91
CA ASP A 67 5.93 -1.69 -21.62
C ASP A 67 7.44 -1.41 -21.48
N THR A 68 7.92 -1.39 -20.24
CA THR A 68 9.32 -1.13 -19.90
C THR A 68 9.71 -1.89 -18.65
N SER A 69 11.01 -2.07 -18.45
CA SER A 69 11.56 -2.44 -17.15
C SER A 69 11.75 -1.18 -16.30
N ILE A 70 11.54 -1.31 -14.99
CA ILE A 70 11.84 -0.29 -13.99
C ILE A 70 12.70 -0.91 -12.89
N TYR A 71 13.50 -0.08 -12.23
CA TYR A 71 14.24 -0.45 -11.04
C TYR A 71 13.54 0.12 -9.81
N ILE A 72 13.36 -0.70 -8.79
CA ILE A 72 12.75 -0.32 -7.51
C ILE A 72 13.74 -0.68 -6.42
N SER A 73 14.03 0.27 -5.53
CA SER A 73 14.89 0.07 -4.37
C SER A 73 14.31 0.80 -3.17
N THR A 74 14.35 0.14 -2.02
CA THR A 74 14.04 0.71 -0.72
C THR A 74 15.30 1.22 -0.01
N HIS A 75 16.48 0.83 -0.48
CA HIS A 75 17.76 1.38 -0.05
C HIS A 75 18.20 2.52 -1.00
N ILE A 76 18.37 3.72 -0.45
CA ILE A 76 18.76 4.92 -1.20
C ILE A 76 19.88 5.64 -0.45
N ASN A 77 21.04 5.79 -1.09
CA ASN A 77 22.17 6.50 -0.50
C ASN A 77 21.78 7.93 -0.06
N GLY A 78 22.16 8.30 1.16
CA GLY A 78 21.80 9.58 1.78
C GLY A 78 20.51 9.56 2.59
N TYR A 79 19.83 8.42 2.70
CA TYR A 79 18.70 8.18 3.59
C TYR A 79 19.05 7.11 4.64
N PRO A 80 18.32 7.03 5.77
CA PRO A 80 18.57 6.01 6.78
C PRO A 80 18.39 4.59 6.22
N ASP A 81 19.28 3.69 6.60
CA ASP A 81 19.15 2.27 6.31
C ASP A 81 18.07 1.66 7.22
N VAL A 82 17.05 1.08 6.58
CA VAL A 82 15.98 0.34 7.24
C VAL A 82 15.92 -1.01 6.57
N ASP A 83 15.91 -2.07 7.37
CA ASP A 83 15.69 -3.43 6.89
C ASP A 83 14.26 -3.55 6.34
N THR A 84 14.15 -3.85 5.05
CA THR A 84 12.88 -3.89 4.32
C THR A 84 12.83 -5.09 3.42
N ARG A 85 11.70 -5.78 3.43
CA ARG A 85 11.37 -6.78 2.43
C ARG A 85 10.36 -6.26 1.43
N MET A 86 10.63 -6.43 0.15
CA MET A 86 9.80 -5.96 -0.94
C MET A 86 9.13 -7.11 -1.69
N HIS A 87 7.85 -6.93 -2.01
CA HIS A 87 7.08 -7.83 -2.84
C HIS A 87 6.31 -7.03 -3.90
N ILE A 88 6.42 -7.43 -5.16
CA ILE A 88 5.73 -6.81 -6.29
C ILE A 88 4.68 -7.78 -6.81
N TYR A 89 3.44 -7.31 -6.88
CA TYR A 89 2.30 -8.08 -7.35
C TYR A 89 1.70 -7.49 -8.63
N THR A 90 1.10 -8.37 -9.42
CA THR A 90 0.09 -8.02 -10.44
C THR A 90 -1.25 -8.66 -10.08
N GLY A 91 -2.31 -8.37 -10.83
CA GLY A 91 -3.65 -8.90 -10.57
C GLY A 91 -4.52 -7.98 -9.70
N THR A 92 -5.56 -8.54 -9.10
CA THR A 92 -6.49 -7.82 -8.20
C THR A 92 -6.13 -8.08 -6.74
N CYS A 93 -6.60 -7.24 -5.81
CA CYS A 93 -6.32 -7.44 -4.38
C CYS A 93 -6.81 -8.78 -3.82
N ASP A 94 -7.89 -9.33 -4.37
CA ASP A 94 -8.42 -10.64 -3.99
C ASP A 94 -7.66 -11.82 -4.67
N ALA A 95 -6.76 -11.52 -5.60
CA ALA A 95 -6.03 -12.50 -6.41
C ALA A 95 -4.66 -11.95 -6.83
N LEU A 96 -3.84 -11.57 -5.86
CA LEU A 96 -2.49 -11.07 -6.10
C LEU A 96 -1.62 -12.18 -6.71
N ILE A 97 -0.84 -11.84 -7.72
CA ILE A 97 0.10 -12.74 -8.39
C ILE A 97 1.51 -12.20 -8.21
N CYS A 98 2.40 -13.00 -7.63
CA CYS A 98 3.79 -12.62 -7.47
C CYS A 98 4.48 -12.35 -8.82
N HIS A 99 5.06 -11.16 -8.94
CA HIS A 99 5.78 -10.74 -10.13
C HIS A 99 7.29 -10.65 -9.87
N ALA A 100 7.69 -10.03 -8.76
CA ALA A 100 9.09 -9.89 -8.35
C ALA A 100 9.17 -9.66 -6.84
N SER A 101 10.35 -9.82 -6.26
CA SER A 101 10.60 -9.57 -4.84
C SER A 101 12.07 -9.52 -4.51
N ASP A 102 12.39 -8.88 -3.41
CA ASP A 102 13.74 -8.81 -2.85
C ASP A 102 13.69 -8.55 -1.33
N ASP A 103 14.77 -8.85 -0.63
CA ASP A 103 14.96 -8.64 0.82
C ASP A 103 16.33 -8.01 1.09
N ASP A 104 17.41 -8.58 0.52
CA ASP A 104 18.79 -8.29 0.92
C ASP A 104 19.79 -8.17 -0.26
N SER A 105 19.34 -7.99 -1.50
CA SER A 105 20.25 -7.99 -2.68
C SER A 105 20.91 -6.64 -3.01
#